data_AF-A0ABD2BP62-F1
#
_entry.id   AF-A0ABD2BP62-F1
#
_cell.length_a   1.000
_cell.length_b   1.000
_cell.length_c   1.000
_cell.angle_alpha   90.00
_cell.angle_beta   90.00
_cell.angle_gamma   90.00
#
_symmetry.space_group_name_H-M   'P 1'
#
loop_
_entity.id
_entity.type
_entity.pdbx_description
1 polymer ?
#
loop_
_entity_poly.entity_id
_entity_poly.type
_entity_poly.pdbx_seq_one_letter_code
_entity_poly.pdbx_strand_id
1 'polypeptide(L)'
;MSSDKCVIVIAGIPDDVYFCHICYIVENLAMILTNFKYKKIFKSAFEWKPWLRKICYRWNWSHTKSPLIWKKVGLSKNNVTYIGGVNQFWEFLHLHYNISDYITQDELEKLQLDYSFMYKATLKLPSVKVPLIQHRCITVLGAGKALCVDLIPQLITIKELWLTHGIIINLYDEPGCYFKIKHIVQDMEAIGGGLYVARIITNISDGLYDCDILINLDVVSKEEHENIPAWLRSNYNSMAKLAKLINRYASPEMKVLFCSTSISCFCVNVLHVLVTKLPKTNIVAVSSHYGLDIMYNFLTKFNLPVYNFGCPPVWGFLGINYFVDVCHMVQKYEVYKPNNRAMFAEKDTTLPLGFKYPELRYFCYLAHDKNPYEGHFERKAVTYYQVGRTENFQICKAICELLKLWYADNIGDEIISLGISSNGSFGIPKGLVFSQPVHLKILKDGSRIWLPFTDFPLPCIPLYIFNNLILTAVILNKQFIKG
;
A
#
# COMPACT_ATOMS: atom_id res chain seq x y z
N MET A 1 -17.57 -6.34 27.92
CA MET A 1 -18.34 -5.12 27.59
C MET A 1 -17.43 -4.22 26.77
N SER A 2 -17.81 -3.89 25.54
CA SER A 2 -16.97 -3.09 24.65
C SER A 2 -16.71 -1.72 25.28
N SER A 3 -15.44 -1.36 25.46
CA SER A 3 -15.07 0.01 25.74
C SER A 3 -15.31 0.82 24.47
N ASP A 4 -16.56 1.19 24.21
CA ASP A 4 -16.91 2.12 23.15
C ASP A 4 -16.07 3.38 23.38
N LYS A 5 -15.20 3.70 22.41
CA LYS A 5 -14.29 4.85 22.48
C LYS A 5 -15.12 6.11 22.66
N CYS A 6 -15.25 6.55 23.90
CA CYS A 6 -15.92 7.77 24.28
C CYS A 6 -14.92 8.92 24.24
N VAL A 7 -15.22 9.96 23.47
CA VAL A 7 -14.39 11.18 23.41
C VAL A 7 -15.23 12.37 23.84
N ILE A 8 -14.72 13.12 24.83
CA ILE A 8 -15.33 14.38 25.27
C ILE A 8 -14.81 15.51 24.38
N VAL A 9 -15.70 16.26 23.75
CA VAL A 9 -15.35 17.40 22.91
C VAL A 9 -15.69 18.69 23.62
N ILE A 10 -14.74 19.62 23.63
CA ILE A 10 -14.81 20.91 24.33
C ILE A 10 -14.54 21.99 23.30
N ALA A 11 -15.53 22.84 23.07
CA ALA A 11 -15.42 23.97 22.16
C ALA A 11 -15.58 25.28 22.93
N GLY A 12 -14.79 26.29 22.59
CA GLY A 12 -14.89 27.59 23.24
C GLY A 12 -13.99 28.65 22.64
N ILE A 13 -14.08 29.83 23.24
CA ILE A 13 -13.30 31.01 22.86
C ILE A 13 -12.03 31.03 23.73
N PRO A 14 -10.82 31.18 23.15
CA PRO A 14 -9.57 31.24 23.92
C PRO A 14 -9.53 32.35 24.98
N ASP A 15 -10.25 33.45 24.75
CA ASP A 15 -10.34 34.58 25.69
C ASP A 15 -11.38 34.34 26.80
N ASP A 16 -12.11 33.22 26.80
CA ASP A 16 -13.09 32.88 27.83
C ASP A 16 -12.42 32.11 28.99
N VAL A 17 -12.41 32.74 30.15
CA VAL A 17 -11.92 32.25 31.44
C VAL A 17 -12.39 30.81 31.70
N TYR A 18 -13.68 30.55 31.47
CA TYR A 18 -14.31 29.28 31.79
C TYR A 18 -13.92 28.16 30.82
N PHE A 19 -13.66 28.49 29.55
CA PHE A 19 -13.15 27.53 28.57
C PHE A 19 -11.70 27.14 28.85
N CYS A 20 -10.84 28.09 29.21
CA CYS A 20 -9.45 27.83 29.61
C CYS A 20 -9.38 26.90 30.82
N HIS A 21 -10.20 27.17 31.84
CA HIS A 21 -10.29 26.35 33.04
C HIS A 21 -10.67 24.89 32.74
N ILE A 22 -11.71 24.69 31.92
CA ILE A 22 -12.14 23.35 31.52
C ILE A 22 -11.06 22.64 30.69
N CYS A 23 -10.38 23.38 29.81
CA CYS A 23 -9.27 22.86 29.03
C CYS A 23 -8.11 22.35 29.90
N TYR A 24 -7.80 23.05 30.99
CA TYR A 24 -6.78 22.66 31.98
C TYR A 24 -7.20 21.41 32.76
N ILE A 25 -8.43 21.37 33.27
CA ILE A 25 -8.95 20.22 34.03
C ILE A 25 -8.88 18.95 33.19
N VAL A 26 -9.32 19.03 31.93
CA VAL A 26 -9.39 17.87 31.03
C VAL A 26 -8.01 17.39 30.60
N GLU A 27 -7.02 18.28 30.50
CA GLU A 27 -5.61 17.90 30.31
C GLU A 27 -5.07 17.11 31.50
N ASN A 28 -5.29 17.61 32.71
CA ASN A 28 -4.85 16.93 33.93
C ASN A 28 -5.57 15.58 34.10
N LEU A 29 -6.88 15.53 33.80
CA LEU A 29 -7.64 14.28 33.86
C LEU A 29 -7.16 13.26 32.84
N ALA A 30 -6.76 13.68 31.65
CA ALA A 30 -6.20 12.77 30.65
C ALA A 30 -4.83 12.19 31.07
N MET A 31 -4.06 12.92 31.88
CA MET A 31 -2.81 12.40 32.44
C MET A 31 -3.06 11.36 33.55
N ILE A 32 -4.09 11.56 34.36
CA ILE A 32 -4.40 10.71 35.52
C ILE A 32 -5.21 9.46 35.09
N LEU A 33 -6.13 9.61 34.13
CA LEU A 33 -7.07 8.57 33.72
C LEU A 33 -6.71 8.02 32.33
N THR A 34 -6.17 6.79 32.29
CA THR A 34 -5.70 6.12 31.06
C THR A 34 -6.79 5.91 30.00
N ASN A 35 -8.06 5.92 30.38
CA ASN A 35 -9.21 5.73 29.49
C ASN A 35 -9.94 7.04 29.12
N PHE A 36 -9.48 8.19 29.63
CA PHE A 36 -10.11 9.48 29.36
C PHE A 36 -9.56 10.10 28.08
N LYS A 37 -10.42 10.32 27.08
CA LYS A 37 -10.06 10.92 25.79
C LYS A 37 -10.85 12.18 25.54
N TYR A 38 -10.16 13.23 25.07
CA TYR A 38 -10.80 14.51 24.77
C TYR A 38 -10.34 15.11 23.45
N LYS A 39 -11.10 16.08 22.95
CA LYS A 39 -10.78 16.90 21.76
C LYS A 39 -11.17 18.36 22.01
N LYS A 40 -10.25 19.29 21.70
CA LYS A 40 -10.49 20.74 21.80
C LYS A 40 -10.84 21.35 20.44
N ILE A 41 -11.76 22.31 20.43
CA ILE A 41 -12.12 23.10 19.25
C ILE A 41 -12.04 24.58 19.62
N PHE A 42 -11.15 25.31 18.95
CA PHE A 42 -10.96 26.74 19.17
C PHE A 42 -11.72 27.54 18.13
N LYS A 43 -12.37 28.61 18.58
CA LYS A 43 -13.03 29.59 17.72
C LYS A 43 -12.75 31.00 18.20
N SER A 44 -12.53 31.91 17.25
CA SER A 44 -12.40 33.33 17.57
C SER A 44 -13.73 33.88 18.10
N ALA A 45 -13.67 34.96 18.88
CA ALA A 45 -14.87 35.61 19.41
C ALA A 45 -15.87 36.02 18.29
N PHE A 46 -15.35 36.38 17.11
CA PHE A 46 -16.15 36.74 15.93
C PHE A 46 -16.83 35.52 15.29
N GLU A 47 -16.16 34.36 15.23
CA GLU A 47 -16.69 33.14 14.61
C GLU A 47 -17.59 32.32 15.54
N TRP A 48 -17.49 32.53 16.86
CA TRP A 48 -18.17 31.70 17.85
C TRP A 48 -19.69 31.69 17.69
N LYS A 49 -20.33 32.87 17.64
CA LYS A 49 -21.80 32.97 17.57
C LYS A 49 -22.39 32.33 16.30
N PRO A 50 -21.86 32.59 15.08
CA PRO A 50 -22.32 31.90 13.87
C PRO A 50 -22.07 30.39 13.90
N TRP A 51 -20.90 29.96 14.40
CA TRP A 51 -20.55 28.54 14.48
C TRP A 51 -21.43 27.78 15.48
N LEU A 52 -21.66 28.34 16.66
CA LEU A 52 -22.49 27.75 17.71
C LEU A 52 -23.92 27.53 17.22
N ARG A 53 -24.52 28.51 16.55
CA ARG A 53 -25.87 28.39 15.96
C ARG A 53 -25.97 27.24 14.97
N LYS A 54 -24.95 27.05 14.12
CA LYS A 54 -24.91 25.97 13.13
C LYS A 54 -24.83 24.59 13.78
N ILE A 55 -24.02 24.44 14.83
CA ILE A 55 -23.89 23.18 15.57
C ILE A 55 -25.16 22.88 16.38
N CYS A 56 -25.69 23.86 17.10
CA CYS A 56 -26.95 23.75 17.84
C CYS A 56 -28.12 23.38 16.93
N TYR A 57 -28.23 23.99 15.74
CA TYR A 57 -29.25 23.63 14.76
C TYR A 57 -29.08 22.19 14.25
N ARG A 58 -27.84 21.78 13.94
CA ARG A 58 -27.57 20.45 13.40
C ARG A 58 -27.97 19.32 14.35
N TRP A 59 -27.80 19.53 15.65
CA TRP A 59 -28.00 18.50 16.67
C TRP A 59 -29.18 18.78 17.61
N ASN A 60 -29.98 19.81 17.30
CA ASN A 60 -31.13 20.28 18.06
C ASN A 60 -30.81 20.58 19.55
N TRP A 61 -29.72 21.31 19.79
CA TRP A 61 -29.26 21.68 21.13
C TRP A 61 -29.56 23.15 21.44
N SER A 62 -29.84 23.44 22.71
CA SER A 62 -29.99 24.81 23.21
C SER A 62 -28.76 25.20 24.04
N HIS A 63 -27.85 25.97 23.42
CA HIS A 63 -26.64 26.48 24.08
C HIS A 63 -26.29 27.87 23.54
N THR A 64 -25.87 28.78 24.42
CA THR A 64 -25.70 30.21 24.07
C THR A 64 -24.35 30.80 24.46
N LYS A 65 -23.66 30.22 25.45
CA LYS A 65 -22.40 30.73 26.00
C LYS A 65 -21.22 29.87 25.54
N SER A 66 -20.01 30.27 25.92
CA SER A 66 -18.82 29.40 25.87
C SER A 66 -18.57 28.89 27.30
N PRO A 67 -18.01 27.68 27.50
CA PRO A 67 -17.72 26.63 26.52
C PRO A 67 -18.91 25.70 26.24
N LEU A 68 -18.94 25.13 25.03
CA LEU A 68 -19.87 24.06 24.64
C LEU A 68 -19.17 22.70 24.78
N ILE A 69 -19.75 21.80 25.58
CA ILE A 69 -19.17 20.50 25.89
C ILE A 69 -20.15 19.38 25.56
N TRP A 70 -19.66 18.32 24.92
CA TRP A 70 -20.46 17.14 24.60
C TRP A 70 -19.63 15.85 24.55
N LYS A 71 -20.32 14.73 24.68
CA LYS A 71 -19.76 13.38 24.58
C LYS A 71 -20.03 12.81 23.19
N LYS A 72 -19.02 12.19 22.60
CA LYS A 72 -19.17 11.41 21.36
C LYS A 72 -18.89 9.94 21.67
N VAL A 73 -19.85 9.06 21.40
CA VAL A 73 -19.74 7.62 21.67
C VAL A 73 -19.73 6.85 20.35
N GLY A 74 -18.67 6.06 20.11
CA GLY A 74 -18.57 5.17 18.96
C GLY A 74 -17.96 5.78 17.69
N LEU A 75 -17.89 4.95 16.64
CA LEU A 75 -17.29 5.30 15.34
C LEU A 75 -18.26 6.07 14.40
N SER A 76 -19.56 6.12 14.72
CA SER A 76 -20.57 6.81 13.91
C SER A 76 -20.52 8.34 14.13
N LYS A 77 -20.83 9.11 13.09
CA LYS A 77 -20.88 10.59 13.15
C LYS A 77 -22.10 11.13 13.90
N ASN A 78 -23.06 10.27 14.29
CA ASN A 78 -24.39 10.68 14.76
C ASN A 78 -24.67 10.41 16.25
N ASN A 79 -23.84 9.65 16.97
CA ASN A 79 -24.04 9.40 18.40
C ASN A 79 -23.31 10.46 19.23
N VAL A 80 -24.01 11.56 19.48
CA VAL A 80 -23.52 12.70 20.27
C VAL A 80 -24.49 13.00 21.41
N THR A 81 -23.96 13.09 22.62
CA THR A 81 -24.72 13.40 23.83
C THR A 81 -24.28 14.76 24.34
N TYR A 82 -25.21 15.71 24.38
CA TYR A 82 -24.97 17.04 24.93
C TYR A 82 -24.66 16.93 26.43
N ILE A 83 -23.56 17.57 26.88
CA ILE A 83 -23.26 17.68 28.31
C ILE A 83 -23.68 19.06 28.80
N GLY A 84 -23.27 20.13 28.11
CA GLY A 84 -23.65 21.50 28.46
C GLY A 84 -22.47 22.45 28.52
N GLY A 85 -22.52 23.37 29.47
CA GLY A 85 -21.44 24.29 29.79
C GLY A 85 -20.63 23.84 31.00
N VAL A 86 -19.94 24.78 31.63
CA VAL A 86 -19.03 24.51 32.76
C VAL A 86 -19.72 23.84 33.94
N ASN A 87 -20.87 24.34 34.37
CA ASN A 87 -21.57 23.80 35.53
C ASN A 87 -22.03 22.36 35.29
N GLN A 88 -22.63 22.10 34.12
CA GLN A 88 -23.08 20.75 33.76
C GLN A 88 -21.90 19.79 33.58
N PHE A 89 -20.74 20.28 33.16
CA PHE A 89 -19.54 19.46 33.06
C PHE A 89 -18.96 19.11 34.44
N TRP A 90 -19.02 20.03 35.41
CA TRP A 90 -18.63 19.74 36.78
C TRP A 90 -19.57 18.72 37.44
N GLU A 91 -20.88 18.83 37.24
CA GLU A 91 -21.84 17.80 37.66
C GLU A 91 -21.51 16.45 37.03
N PHE A 92 -21.16 16.44 35.74
CA PHE A 92 -20.71 15.24 35.04
C PHE A 92 -19.43 14.65 35.66
N LEU A 93 -18.42 15.48 35.96
CA LEU A 93 -17.17 15.03 36.58
C LEU A 93 -17.39 14.50 38.00
N HIS A 94 -18.25 15.15 38.78
CA HIS A 94 -18.60 14.69 40.13
C HIS A 94 -19.32 13.34 40.08
N LEU A 95 -20.33 13.19 39.22
CA LEU A 95 -21.10 11.95 39.11
C LEU A 95 -20.29 10.77 38.56
N HIS A 96 -19.37 11.01 37.62
CA HIS A 96 -18.62 9.94 36.94
C HIS A 96 -17.23 9.67 37.51
N TYR A 97 -16.58 10.66 38.13
CA TYR A 97 -15.19 10.56 38.60
C TYR A 97 -15.01 10.98 40.07
N ASN A 98 -16.08 11.41 40.76
CA ASN A 98 -16.08 11.82 42.17
C ASN A 98 -15.07 12.95 42.49
N ILE A 99 -14.97 13.94 41.59
CA ILE A 99 -14.07 15.10 41.72
C ILE A 99 -14.88 16.33 42.17
N SER A 100 -14.43 17.01 43.23
CA SER A 100 -15.17 18.12 43.86
C SER A 100 -14.35 19.40 44.09
N ASP A 101 -13.10 19.49 43.63
CA ASP A 101 -12.25 20.65 43.94
C ASP A 101 -12.51 21.83 43.00
N TYR A 102 -12.76 23.01 43.57
CA TYR A 102 -12.93 24.27 42.86
C TYR A 102 -11.67 25.14 42.96
N ILE A 103 -11.17 25.63 41.83
CA ILE A 103 -10.04 26.57 41.75
C ILE A 103 -10.52 27.98 42.14
N THR A 104 -9.67 28.74 42.84
CA THR A 104 -9.99 30.13 43.26
C THR A 104 -9.97 31.10 42.07
N GLN A 105 -10.71 32.21 42.17
CA GLN A 105 -10.88 33.14 41.04
C GLN A 105 -9.55 33.81 40.61
N ASP A 106 -8.65 34.09 41.54
CA ASP A 106 -7.32 34.67 41.27
C ASP A 106 -6.37 33.70 40.52
N GLU A 107 -6.49 32.39 40.78
CA GLU A 107 -5.73 31.36 40.05
C GLU A 107 -6.28 31.18 38.63
N LEU A 108 -7.59 31.34 38.46
CA LEU A 108 -8.28 31.26 37.17
C LEU A 108 -7.84 32.37 36.20
N GLU A 109 -7.65 33.60 36.71
CA GLU A 109 -7.18 34.74 35.91
C GLU A 109 -5.71 34.56 35.48
N LYS A 110 -4.85 34.04 36.37
CA LYS A 110 -3.45 33.70 36.02
C LYS A 110 -3.38 32.60 34.95
N LEU A 111 -4.19 31.54 35.10
CA LEU A 111 -4.29 30.47 34.10
C LEU A 111 -4.78 30.97 32.74
N GLN A 112 -5.72 31.92 32.72
CA GLN A 112 -6.19 32.54 31.48
C GLN A 112 -5.08 33.33 30.78
N LEU A 113 -4.29 34.11 31.53
CA LEU A 113 -3.16 34.85 30.99
C LEU A 113 -2.12 33.91 30.37
N ASP A 114 -1.77 32.82 31.06
CA ASP A 114 -0.84 31.80 30.57
C ASP A 114 -1.36 31.11 29.30
N TYR A 115 -2.64 30.76 29.27
CA TYR A 115 -3.28 30.15 28.10
C TYR A 115 -3.34 31.12 26.90
N SER A 116 -3.65 32.39 27.14
CA SER A 116 -3.69 33.42 26.11
C SER A 116 -2.29 33.71 25.54
N PHE A 117 -1.26 33.65 26.38
CA PHE A 117 0.14 33.83 26.01
C PHE A 117 0.64 32.63 25.19
N MET A 118 0.38 31.40 25.64
CA MET A 118 0.61 30.18 24.89
C MET A 118 -0.05 30.22 23.51
N TYR A 119 -1.33 30.62 23.43
CA TYR A 119 -2.07 30.73 22.18
C TYR A 119 -1.47 31.79 21.23
N LYS A 120 -1.11 32.98 21.75
CA LYS A 120 -0.45 34.04 20.98
C LYS A 120 0.97 33.67 20.54
N ALA A 121 1.72 32.92 21.35
CA ALA A 121 3.03 32.37 20.99
C ALA A 121 2.91 31.31 19.88
N THR A 122 1.86 30.49 19.92
CA THR A 122 1.55 29.49 18.88
C THR A 122 1.17 30.15 17.55
N LEU A 123 0.58 31.36 17.58
CA LEU A 123 0.25 32.16 16.39
C LEU A 123 1.43 32.96 15.81
N LYS A 124 2.50 33.22 16.58
CA LYS A 124 3.67 34.04 16.19
C LYS A 124 4.89 33.24 15.72
N LEU A 125 4.85 31.91 15.78
CA LEU A 125 5.78 31.08 15.01
C LEU A 125 5.52 31.33 13.52
N PRO A 126 6.56 31.51 12.67
CA PRO A 126 6.37 31.55 11.23
C PRO A 126 5.61 30.29 10.89
N SER A 127 4.37 30.43 10.39
CA SER A 127 3.44 29.37 10.01
C SER A 127 3.90 28.02 10.57
N VAL A 128 3.34 27.56 11.70
CA VAL A 128 3.32 26.11 11.95
C VAL A 128 2.99 25.54 10.59
N LYS A 129 3.95 24.84 9.95
CA LYS A 129 3.66 24.08 8.75
C LYS A 129 2.54 23.21 9.27
N VAL A 130 1.28 23.55 8.96
CA VAL A 130 0.18 22.60 9.00
C VAL A 130 0.84 21.37 8.45
N PRO A 131 1.04 20.29 9.23
CA PRO A 131 1.93 19.20 8.82
C PRO A 131 1.49 18.90 7.42
N LEU A 132 2.36 19.23 6.44
CA LEU A 132 1.95 19.42 5.05
C LEU A 132 1.14 18.17 4.76
N ILE A 133 -0.17 18.33 4.50
CA ILE A 133 -1.06 17.17 4.55
C ILE A 133 -0.57 16.23 3.46
N GLN A 134 0.22 15.25 3.88
CA GLN A 134 0.94 14.38 3.01
C GLN A 134 0.13 13.12 2.99
N HIS A 135 -0.49 12.89 1.85
CA HIS A 135 -1.10 11.65 1.49
C HIS A 135 -0.30 11.04 0.38
N ARG A 136 -0.21 9.71 0.36
CA ARG A 136 0.26 9.03 -0.83
C ARG A 136 -0.88 8.88 -1.81
N CYS A 137 -0.72 9.36 -3.03
CA CYS A 137 -1.76 9.25 -4.06
C CYS A 137 -1.47 8.07 -4.99
N ILE A 138 -2.41 7.14 -5.05
CA ILE A 138 -2.36 5.96 -5.92
C ILE A 138 -3.46 6.09 -6.96
N THR A 139 -3.07 6.08 -8.23
CA THR A 139 -4.01 6.07 -9.35
C THR A 139 -4.02 4.70 -10.01
N VAL A 140 -5.20 4.09 -10.13
CA VAL A 140 -5.40 2.78 -10.77
C VAL A 140 -6.17 2.97 -12.06
N LEU A 141 -5.55 2.59 -13.18
CA LEU A 141 -6.19 2.54 -14.50
C LEU A 141 -6.75 1.13 -14.75
N GLY A 142 -7.94 1.05 -15.34
CA GLY A 142 -8.66 -0.22 -15.53
C GLY A 142 -9.34 -0.69 -14.24
N ALA A 143 -9.85 0.25 -13.45
CA ALA A 143 -10.36 0.02 -12.11
C ALA A 143 -11.63 -0.86 -12.03
N GLY A 144 -12.34 -1.03 -13.15
CA GLY A 144 -13.52 -1.88 -13.28
C GLY A 144 -13.19 -3.37 -13.49
N LYS A 145 -11.90 -3.74 -13.62
CA LYS A 145 -11.46 -5.14 -13.63
C LYS A 145 -11.67 -5.78 -12.26
N ALA A 146 -12.06 -7.07 -12.25
CA ALA A 146 -12.34 -7.82 -11.02
C ALA A 146 -11.17 -7.84 -10.02
N LEU A 147 -9.93 -7.71 -10.51
CA LEU A 147 -8.72 -7.58 -9.69
C LEU A 147 -8.79 -6.42 -8.69
N CYS A 148 -9.43 -5.30 -9.03
CA CYS A 148 -9.46 -4.12 -8.17
C CYS A 148 -10.25 -4.34 -6.89
N VAL A 149 -11.30 -5.17 -6.93
CA VAL A 149 -12.09 -5.52 -5.74
C VAL A 149 -11.19 -6.17 -4.68
N ASP A 150 -10.24 -7.00 -5.11
CA ASP A 150 -9.33 -7.72 -4.22
C ASP A 150 -8.07 -6.89 -3.87
N LEU A 151 -7.59 -6.04 -4.79
CA LEU A 151 -6.35 -5.29 -4.66
C LEU A 151 -6.47 -4.11 -3.69
N ILE A 152 -7.52 -3.30 -3.83
CA ILE A 152 -7.60 -2.03 -3.09
C ILE A 152 -7.65 -2.23 -1.57
N PRO A 153 -8.46 -3.16 -1.01
CA PRO A 153 -8.46 -3.41 0.44
C PRO A 153 -7.07 -3.81 0.97
N GLN A 154 -6.30 -4.56 0.18
CA GLN A 154 -4.94 -4.95 0.54
C GLN A 154 -4.00 -3.74 0.54
N LEU A 155 -4.08 -2.85 -0.46
CA LEU A 155 -3.28 -1.63 -0.52
C LEU A 155 -3.53 -0.70 0.68
N ILE A 156 -4.80 -0.55 1.09
CA ILE A 156 -5.17 0.29 2.23
C ILE A 156 -4.54 -0.22 3.52
N THR A 157 -4.27 -1.53 3.64
CA THR A 157 -3.73 -2.15 4.85
C THR A 157 -2.20 -2.00 4.98
N ILE A 158 -1.50 -1.61 3.90
CA ILE A 158 -0.03 -1.48 3.87
C ILE A 158 0.40 -0.19 4.57
N LYS A 159 1.03 -0.31 5.75
CA LYS A 159 1.44 0.85 6.56
C LYS A 159 2.57 1.66 5.94
N GLU A 160 3.45 1.01 5.19
CA GLU A 160 4.58 1.61 4.47
C GLU A 160 4.12 2.59 3.36
N LEU A 161 2.86 2.47 2.95
CA LEU A 161 2.23 3.41 2.02
C LEU A 161 1.62 4.62 2.72
N TRP A 162 1.42 4.57 4.04
CA TRP A 162 0.75 5.62 4.79
C TRP A 162 1.74 6.74 5.10
N LEU A 163 1.44 7.94 4.61
CA LEU A 163 2.07 9.16 5.11
C LEU A 163 1.28 9.67 6.33
N THR A 164 1.50 10.93 6.74
CA THR A 164 0.87 11.53 7.93
C THR A 164 -0.66 11.39 8.01
N HIS A 165 -1.35 11.39 6.87
CA HIS A 165 -2.81 11.36 6.82
C HIS A 165 -3.35 10.23 5.92
N GLY A 166 -2.55 9.18 5.65
CA GLY A 166 -2.98 7.99 4.90
C GLY A 166 -2.79 8.05 3.38
N ILE A 167 -3.66 7.36 2.64
CA ILE A 167 -3.59 7.14 1.19
C ILE A 167 -4.82 7.75 0.50
N ILE A 168 -4.61 8.38 -0.66
CA ILE A 168 -5.67 8.75 -1.62
C ILE A 168 -5.68 7.70 -2.74
N ILE A 169 -6.86 7.18 -3.07
CA ILE A 169 -7.00 6.22 -4.17
C ILE A 169 -7.88 6.83 -5.26
N ASN A 170 -7.31 6.99 -6.44
CA ASN A 170 -7.96 7.46 -7.64
C ASN A 170 -8.23 6.28 -8.57
N LEU A 171 -9.49 6.11 -8.98
CA LEU A 171 -9.91 5.00 -9.83
C LEU A 171 -10.40 5.54 -11.17
N TYR A 172 -9.87 4.99 -12.25
CA TYR A 172 -10.25 5.32 -13.62
C TYR A 172 -10.52 4.04 -14.42
N ASP A 173 -11.55 4.08 -15.26
CA ASP A 173 -11.80 3.10 -16.31
C ASP A 173 -12.57 3.77 -17.45
N GLU A 174 -12.98 3.00 -18.45
CA GLU A 174 -13.91 3.45 -19.48
C GLU A 174 -15.31 3.72 -18.88
N PRO A 175 -16.09 4.67 -19.44
CA PRO A 175 -17.39 5.07 -18.91
C PRO A 175 -18.37 3.92 -18.66
N GLY A 176 -18.30 2.85 -19.48
CA GLY A 176 -19.14 1.66 -19.33
C GLY A 176 -18.92 0.89 -18.02
N CYS A 177 -17.77 1.05 -17.37
CA CYS A 177 -17.41 0.34 -16.14
C CYS A 177 -17.65 1.15 -14.86
N TYR A 178 -18.16 2.39 -14.94
CA TYR A 178 -18.28 3.30 -13.79
C TYR A 178 -19.20 2.78 -12.69
N PHE A 179 -20.21 1.98 -13.04
CA PHE A 179 -21.08 1.35 -12.04
C PHE A 179 -20.27 0.42 -11.11
N LYS A 180 -19.33 -0.37 -11.66
CA LYS A 180 -18.45 -1.25 -10.86
C LYS A 180 -17.56 -0.43 -9.94
N ILE A 181 -16.94 0.62 -10.46
CA ILE A 181 -16.06 1.49 -9.67
C ILE A 181 -16.82 2.13 -8.51
N LYS A 182 -18.07 2.56 -8.76
CA LYS A 182 -18.92 3.15 -7.72
C LYS A 182 -19.14 2.20 -6.54
N HIS A 183 -19.39 0.91 -6.81
CA HIS A 183 -19.49 -0.10 -5.76
C HIS A 183 -18.18 -0.25 -4.99
N ILE A 184 -17.05 -0.34 -5.69
CA ILE A 184 -15.73 -0.48 -5.07
C ILE A 184 -15.44 0.73 -4.15
N VAL A 185 -15.78 1.95 -4.56
CA VAL A 185 -15.63 3.16 -3.71
C VAL A 185 -16.54 3.12 -2.48
N GLN A 186 -17.80 2.69 -2.63
CA GLN A 186 -18.74 2.56 -1.51
C GLN A 186 -18.24 1.55 -0.47
N ASP A 187 -17.71 0.42 -0.94
CA ASP A 187 -17.14 -0.61 -0.07
C ASP A 187 -15.88 -0.11 0.64
N MET A 188 -15.02 0.65 -0.05
CA MET A 188 -13.82 1.26 0.52
C MET A 188 -14.11 2.22 1.67
N GLU A 189 -15.12 3.09 1.51
CA GLU A 189 -15.51 4.05 2.55
C GLU A 189 -15.99 3.34 3.83
N ALA A 190 -16.49 2.11 3.72
CA ALA A 190 -16.92 1.29 4.86
C ALA A 190 -15.77 0.56 5.56
N ILE A 191 -14.72 0.14 4.83
CA ILE A 191 -13.59 -0.63 5.37
C ILE A 191 -12.80 0.17 6.44
N GLY A 192 -12.72 1.50 6.30
CA GLY A 192 -11.87 2.33 7.16
C GLY A 192 -10.37 2.03 6.97
N GLY A 193 -9.53 2.37 7.96
CA GLY A 193 -8.08 2.17 7.87
C GLY A 193 -7.32 3.41 7.38
N GLY A 194 -6.13 3.21 6.81
CA GLY A 194 -5.29 4.31 6.30
C GLY A 194 -5.79 4.99 5.04
N LEU A 195 -7.02 4.74 4.60
CA LEU A 195 -7.65 5.42 3.47
C LEU A 195 -8.13 6.81 3.90
N TYR A 196 -7.65 7.85 3.21
CA TYR A 196 -8.15 9.21 3.39
C TYR A 196 -9.38 9.49 2.54
N VAL A 197 -9.29 9.19 1.24
CA VAL A 197 -10.38 9.38 0.28
C VAL A 197 -10.20 8.46 -0.92
N ALA A 198 -11.31 7.94 -1.44
CA ALA A 198 -11.37 7.28 -2.74
C ALA A 198 -12.12 8.17 -3.73
N ARG A 199 -11.59 8.34 -4.93
CA ARG A 199 -12.15 9.22 -5.97
C ARG A 199 -12.31 8.47 -7.28
N ILE A 200 -13.46 8.67 -7.93
CA ILE A 200 -13.68 8.24 -9.31
C ILE A 200 -13.25 9.39 -10.21
N ILE A 201 -12.33 9.10 -11.12
CA ILE A 201 -11.80 10.09 -12.04
C ILE A 201 -12.39 9.84 -13.43
N THR A 202 -12.75 10.94 -14.11
CA THR A 202 -13.31 10.90 -15.47
C THR A 202 -12.25 11.06 -16.57
N ASN A 203 -11.12 11.70 -16.25
CA ASN A 203 -10.00 11.89 -17.17
C ASN A 203 -8.69 11.41 -16.55
N ILE A 204 -7.91 10.62 -17.30
CA ILE A 204 -6.59 10.13 -16.84
C ILE A 204 -5.69 11.28 -16.39
N SER A 205 -5.75 12.44 -17.06
CA SER A 205 -4.96 13.63 -16.73
C SER A 205 -5.12 14.09 -15.28
N ASP A 206 -6.34 14.09 -14.75
CA ASP A 206 -6.64 14.54 -13.38
C ASP A 206 -6.04 13.56 -12.36
N GLY A 207 -5.99 12.28 -12.71
CA GLY A 207 -5.37 11.23 -11.90
C GLY A 207 -3.85 11.23 -11.96
N LEU A 208 -3.21 11.99 -12.84
CA LEU A 208 -1.76 12.03 -12.99
C LEU A 208 -1.09 13.23 -12.28
N TYR A 209 -1.83 14.32 -12.05
CA TYR A 209 -1.25 15.58 -11.56
C TYR A 209 -0.57 15.44 -10.18
N ASP A 210 -1.26 14.82 -9.21
CA ASP A 210 -0.76 14.60 -7.85
C ASP A 210 -0.44 13.12 -7.58
N CYS A 211 -0.09 12.35 -8.62
CA CYS A 211 0.09 10.90 -8.50
C CYS A 211 1.50 10.50 -8.05
N ASP A 212 1.60 9.69 -7.00
CA ASP A 212 2.86 9.07 -6.56
C ASP A 212 3.04 7.68 -7.17
N ILE A 213 1.96 6.92 -7.28
CA ILE A 213 1.97 5.54 -7.75
C ILE A 213 0.85 5.35 -8.79
N LEU A 214 1.24 5.06 -10.03
CA LEU A 214 0.34 4.67 -11.10
C LEU A 214 0.36 3.15 -11.26
N ILE A 215 -0.78 2.49 -11.02
CA ILE A 215 -0.97 1.06 -11.29
C ILE A 215 -1.78 0.94 -12.58
N ASN A 216 -1.14 0.48 -13.65
CA ASN A 216 -1.80 0.27 -14.92
C ASN A 216 -2.28 -1.18 -15.07
N LEU A 217 -3.59 -1.38 -14.94
CA LEU A 217 -4.26 -2.65 -15.23
C LEU A 217 -4.92 -2.64 -16.61
N ASP A 218 -4.99 -1.48 -17.27
CA ASP A 218 -5.65 -1.24 -18.55
C ASP A 218 -4.77 -1.58 -19.76
N VAL A 219 -4.22 -2.80 -19.73
CA VAL A 219 -3.55 -3.38 -20.90
C VAL A 219 -4.61 -4.07 -21.77
N VAL A 220 -4.56 -3.80 -23.08
CA VAL A 220 -5.52 -4.34 -24.05
C VAL A 220 -5.32 -5.85 -24.13
N SER A 221 -6.35 -6.60 -23.76
CA SER A 221 -6.38 -8.06 -23.90
C SER A 221 -6.48 -8.45 -25.36
N LYS A 222 -5.86 -9.56 -25.74
CA LYS A 222 -5.95 -10.10 -27.09
C LYS A 222 -7.33 -10.70 -27.31
N GLU A 223 -8.01 -10.33 -28.39
CA GLU A 223 -9.25 -10.99 -28.82
C GLU A 223 -8.95 -12.30 -29.56
N GLU A 224 -9.87 -13.27 -29.53
CA GLU A 224 -9.64 -14.62 -30.08
C GLU A 224 -9.24 -14.64 -31.56
N HIS A 225 -9.76 -13.68 -32.34
CA HIS A 225 -9.51 -13.55 -33.78
C HIS A 225 -8.45 -12.50 -34.14
N GLU A 226 -7.84 -11.83 -33.16
CA GLU A 226 -6.89 -10.75 -33.41
C GLU A 226 -5.50 -11.29 -33.76
N ASN A 227 -4.91 -10.76 -34.83
CA ASN A 227 -3.53 -11.06 -35.21
C ASN A 227 -2.53 -10.47 -34.20
N ILE A 228 -1.47 -11.20 -33.86
CA ILE A 228 -0.45 -10.76 -32.89
C ILE A 228 0.14 -9.37 -33.23
N PRO A 229 0.51 -9.06 -34.49
CA PRO A 229 1.00 -7.72 -34.84
C PRO A 229 -0.03 -6.60 -34.62
N ALA A 230 -1.31 -6.85 -34.90
CA ALA A 230 -2.37 -5.86 -34.72
C ALA A 230 -2.58 -5.57 -33.23
N TRP A 231 -2.60 -6.63 -32.42
CA TRP A 231 -2.70 -6.55 -30.96
C TRP A 231 -1.53 -5.77 -30.33
N LEU A 232 -0.29 -6.06 -30.75
CA LEU A 232 0.89 -5.32 -30.29
C LEU A 232 0.82 -3.85 -30.70
N ARG A 233 0.32 -3.54 -31.90
CA ARG A 233 0.17 -2.17 -32.39
C ARG A 233 -0.92 -1.40 -31.64
N SER A 234 -2.03 -2.06 -31.30
CA SER A 234 -3.08 -1.48 -30.46
C SER A 234 -2.54 -1.09 -29.08
N ASN A 235 -1.80 -2.00 -28.44
CA ASN A 235 -1.14 -1.73 -27.17
C ASN A 235 -0.07 -0.62 -27.29
N TYR A 236 0.72 -0.59 -28.37
CA TYR A 236 1.66 0.50 -28.64
C TYR A 236 0.94 1.85 -28.68
N ASN A 237 -0.18 1.93 -29.42
CA ASN A 237 -0.97 3.15 -29.55
C ASN A 237 -1.56 3.60 -28.20
N SER A 238 -2.06 2.66 -27.40
CA SER A 238 -2.56 2.94 -26.05
C SER A 238 -1.43 3.48 -25.15
N MET A 239 -0.27 2.83 -25.15
CA MET A 239 0.89 3.29 -24.37
C MET A 239 1.45 4.61 -24.86
N ALA A 240 1.41 4.89 -26.16
CA ALA A 240 1.81 6.19 -26.71
C ALA A 240 0.89 7.32 -26.26
N LYS A 241 -0.43 7.07 -26.15
CA LYS A 241 -1.37 8.03 -25.56
C LYS A 241 -1.07 8.26 -24.08
N LEU A 242 -0.86 7.18 -23.32
CA LEU A 242 -0.51 7.27 -21.90
C LEU A 242 0.82 8.02 -21.68
N ALA A 243 1.85 7.74 -22.50
CA ALA A 243 3.15 8.41 -22.42
C ALA A 243 3.03 9.93 -22.59
N LYS A 244 2.21 10.39 -23.54
CA LYS A 244 1.93 11.83 -23.74
C LYS A 244 1.32 12.46 -22.49
N LEU A 245 0.38 11.77 -21.84
CA LEU A 245 -0.25 12.25 -20.61
C LEU A 245 0.74 12.27 -19.44
N ILE A 246 1.55 11.22 -19.28
CA ILE A 246 2.60 11.14 -18.24
C ILE A 246 3.60 12.29 -18.40
N ASN A 247 4.13 12.50 -19.61
CA ASN A 247 5.08 13.58 -19.87
C ASN A 247 4.50 14.98 -19.58
N ARG A 248 3.18 15.16 -19.73
CA ARG A 248 2.53 16.44 -19.47
C ARG A 248 2.21 16.65 -17.99
N TYR A 249 1.62 15.66 -17.33
CA TYR A 249 0.98 15.86 -16.03
C TYR A 249 1.69 15.19 -14.85
N ALA A 250 2.46 14.10 -15.06
CA ALA A 250 2.99 13.32 -13.95
C ALA A 250 4.09 14.04 -13.14
N SER A 251 4.20 13.74 -11.86
CA SER A 251 5.36 14.12 -11.03
C SER A 251 6.63 13.37 -11.48
N PRO A 252 7.83 13.99 -11.47
CA PRO A 252 9.08 13.32 -11.85
C PRO A 252 9.43 12.11 -10.96
N GLU A 253 8.90 12.06 -9.74
CA GLU A 253 9.14 10.97 -8.78
C GLU A 253 8.08 9.86 -8.84
N MET A 254 7.07 10.01 -9.70
CA MET A 254 5.97 9.05 -9.84
C MET A 254 6.52 7.67 -10.24
N LYS A 255 5.98 6.63 -9.60
CA LYS A 255 6.28 5.22 -9.92
C LYS A 255 5.16 4.64 -10.75
N VAL A 256 5.50 3.84 -11.75
CA VAL A 256 4.55 3.21 -12.67
C VAL A 256 4.71 1.71 -12.62
N LEU A 257 3.62 1.02 -12.35
CA LEU A 257 3.58 -0.44 -12.23
C LEU A 257 2.65 -1.02 -13.29
N PHE A 258 3.14 -2.05 -13.97
CA PHE A 258 2.34 -2.89 -14.85
C PHE A 258 2.17 -4.25 -14.21
N CYS A 259 0.93 -4.66 -13.97
CA CYS A 259 0.64 -5.93 -13.31
C CYS A 259 -0.51 -6.69 -13.98
N SER A 260 -0.55 -6.65 -15.31
CA SER A 260 -1.46 -7.50 -16.07
C SER A 260 -0.76 -8.79 -16.47
N THR A 261 -1.53 -9.87 -16.60
CA THR A 261 -1.10 -11.13 -17.21
C THR A 261 -0.86 -11.02 -18.72
N SER A 262 -1.09 -9.84 -19.30
CA SER A 262 -0.84 -9.48 -20.70
C SER A 262 0.61 -9.02 -20.90
N ILE A 263 0.88 -8.26 -21.96
CA ILE A 263 2.21 -7.87 -22.47
C ILE A 263 2.90 -6.75 -21.68
N SER A 264 2.99 -6.92 -20.36
CA SER A 264 3.52 -5.92 -19.44
C SER A 264 4.94 -5.46 -19.79
N CYS A 265 5.86 -6.36 -20.15
CA CYS A 265 7.23 -5.97 -20.53
C CYS A 265 7.29 -5.18 -21.85
N PHE A 266 6.40 -5.49 -22.80
CA PHE A 266 6.28 -4.73 -24.05
C PHE A 266 5.80 -3.31 -23.77
N CYS A 267 4.73 -3.16 -22.98
CA CYS A 267 4.21 -1.84 -22.62
C CYS A 267 5.25 -0.98 -21.88
N VAL A 268 6.00 -1.57 -20.95
CA VAL A 268 7.07 -0.87 -20.24
C VAL A 268 8.22 -0.48 -21.19
N ASN A 269 8.59 -1.33 -22.16
CA ASN A 269 9.56 -0.96 -23.20
C ASN A 269 9.10 0.24 -24.02
N VAL A 270 7.83 0.28 -24.42
CA VAL A 270 7.25 1.42 -25.16
C VAL A 270 7.35 2.69 -24.32
N LEU A 271 6.96 2.62 -23.04
CA LEU A 271 7.07 3.78 -22.15
C LEU A 271 8.52 4.21 -21.89
N HIS A 272 9.47 3.28 -21.78
CA HIS A 272 10.90 3.62 -21.62
C HIS A 272 11.47 4.40 -22.81
N VAL A 273 10.85 4.30 -23.99
CA VAL A 273 11.23 5.06 -25.19
C VAL A 273 10.49 6.38 -25.28
N LEU A 274 9.18 6.40 -24.97
CA LEU A 274 8.33 7.58 -25.18
C LEU A 274 8.24 8.53 -23.98
N VAL A 275 8.44 8.04 -22.75
CA VAL A 275 8.40 8.84 -21.53
C VAL A 275 9.78 9.44 -21.28
N THR A 276 9.84 10.76 -21.22
CA THR A 276 11.08 11.52 -20.97
C THR A 276 11.10 12.13 -19.57
N LYS A 277 9.93 12.33 -18.95
CA LYS A 277 9.80 12.98 -17.64
C LYS A 277 10.18 12.09 -16.45
N LEU A 278 9.98 10.78 -16.58
CA LEU A 278 10.26 9.81 -15.51
C LEU A 278 11.57 9.07 -15.76
N PRO A 279 12.33 8.72 -14.71
CA PRO A 279 13.46 7.82 -14.85
C PRO A 279 12.96 6.40 -15.17
N LYS A 280 13.70 5.69 -16.02
CA LYS A 280 13.35 4.31 -16.45
C LYS A 280 13.24 3.34 -15.28
N THR A 281 13.95 3.59 -14.18
CA THR A 281 13.91 2.81 -12.94
C THR A 281 12.58 2.87 -12.20
N ASN A 282 11.76 3.91 -12.46
CA ASN A 282 10.46 4.07 -11.82
C ASN A 282 9.33 3.34 -12.56
N ILE A 283 9.57 2.84 -13.77
CA ILE A 283 8.57 2.16 -14.60
C ILE A 283 8.95 0.66 -14.66
N VAL A 284 8.16 -0.18 -13.98
CA VAL A 284 8.45 -1.62 -13.83
C VAL A 284 7.26 -2.50 -14.19
N ALA A 285 7.55 -3.71 -14.65
CA ALA A 285 6.56 -4.77 -14.82
C ALA A 285 6.66 -5.77 -13.66
N VAL A 286 5.54 -6.03 -12.99
CA VAL A 286 5.47 -6.97 -11.86
C VAL A 286 5.36 -8.39 -12.40
N SER A 287 6.28 -9.27 -12.00
CA SER A 287 6.34 -10.65 -12.54
C SER A 287 6.11 -11.75 -11.49
N SER A 288 6.33 -11.45 -10.20
CA SER A 288 6.24 -12.45 -9.11
C SER A 288 4.91 -13.20 -9.05
N HIS A 289 3.84 -12.64 -9.60
CA HIS A 289 2.55 -13.31 -9.67
C HIS A 289 2.61 -14.63 -10.48
N TYR A 290 3.42 -14.75 -11.53
CA TYR A 290 3.62 -16.00 -12.27
C TYR A 290 4.26 -17.09 -11.40
N GLY A 291 5.23 -16.71 -10.54
CA GLY A 291 5.85 -17.64 -9.60
C GLY A 291 4.89 -18.07 -8.50
N LEU A 292 4.19 -17.11 -7.87
CA LEU A 292 3.20 -17.38 -6.82
C LEU A 292 2.04 -18.28 -7.27
N ASP A 293 1.62 -18.14 -8.53
CA ASP A 293 0.55 -18.91 -9.16
C ASP A 293 0.85 -20.42 -9.18
N ILE A 294 2.08 -20.78 -9.47
CA ILE A 294 2.50 -22.19 -9.58
C ILE A 294 2.99 -22.75 -8.24
N MET A 295 3.58 -21.90 -7.40
CA MET A 295 4.25 -22.27 -6.15
C MET A 295 3.38 -23.15 -5.24
N TYR A 296 2.10 -22.78 -5.06
CA TYR A 296 1.22 -23.52 -4.16
C TYR A 296 0.98 -24.96 -4.64
N ASN A 297 0.55 -25.14 -5.89
CA ASN A 297 0.28 -26.47 -6.45
C ASN A 297 1.53 -27.34 -6.52
N PHE A 298 2.69 -26.71 -6.72
CA PHE A 298 3.94 -27.43 -6.79
C PHE A 298 4.40 -27.93 -5.41
N LEU A 299 4.38 -27.08 -4.39
CA LEU A 299 4.84 -27.43 -3.04
C LEU A 299 3.92 -28.40 -2.31
N THR A 300 2.61 -28.35 -2.55
CA THR A 300 1.66 -29.28 -1.94
C THR A 300 1.91 -30.73 -2.33
N LYS A 301 2.46 -30.99 -3.53
CA LYS A 301 2.87 -32.35 -3.97
C LYS A 301 3.94 -32.97 -3.08
N PHE A 302 4.77 -32.14 -2.45
CA PHE A 302 5.85 -32.58 -1.56
C PHE A 302 5.47 -32.53 -0.08
N ASN A 303 4.22 -32.16 0.26
CA ASN A 303 3.76 -31.91 1.63
C ASN A 303 4.64 -30.88 2.37
N LEU A 304 5.15 -29.87 1.66
CA LEU A 304 6.02 -28.85 2.23
C LEU A 304 5.25 -27.56 2.57
N PRO A 305 5.58 -26.90 3.69
CA PRO A 305 4.91 -25.66 4.09
C PRO A 305 5.32 -24.48 3.21
N VAL A 306 4.33 -23.85 2.56
CA VAL A 306 4.55 -22.74 1.62
C VAL A 306 5.21 -21.50 2.27
N TYR A 307 4.96 -21.25 3.56
CA TYR A 307 5.52 -20.08 4.26
C TYR A 307 7.04 -20.13 4.46
N ASN A 308 7.67 -21.29 4.26
CA ASN A 308 9.12 -21.44 4.32
C ASN A 308 9.80 -21.15 2.98
N PHE A 309 9.05 -20.81 1.93
CA PHE A 309 9.58 -20.58 0.59
C PHE A 309 9.45 -19.11 0.17
N GLY A 310 10.49 -18.62 -0.50
CA GLY A 310 10.43 -17.41 -1.30
C GLY A 310 9.63 -17.65 -2.59
N CYS A 311 9.25 -16.57 -3.28
CA CYS A 311 8.60 -16.67 -4.57
C CYS A 311 9.59 -17.24 -5.62
N PRO A 312 9.20 -18.21 -6.46
CA PRO A 312 10.02 -18.66 -7.58
C PRO A 312 10.42 -17.50 -8.49
N PRO A 313 11.71 -17.40 -8.88
CA PRO A 313 12.15 -16.42 -9.86
C PRO A 313 11.45 -16.56 -11.21
N VAL A 314 11.18 -15.42 -11.86
CA VAL A 314 10.50 -15.38 -13.16
C VAL A 314 11.38 -14.69 -14.19
N TRP A 315 11.69 -15.40 -15.26
CA TRP A 315 12.53 -14.95 -16.36
C TRP A 315 11.69 -14.80 -17.63
N GLY A 316 11.85 -13.74 -18.40
CA GLY A 316 11.16 -13.66 -19.70
C GLY A 316 10.65 -12.29 -20.12
N PHE A 317 10.06 -12.26 -21.31
CA PHE A 317 9.31 -11.13 -21.82
C PHE A 317 7.82 -11.32 -21.53
N LEU A 318 7.40 -10.82 -20.37
CA LEU A 318 6.09 -11.10 -19.76
C LEU A 318 4.94 -10.82 -20.73
N GLY A 319 3.98 -11.76 -20.75
CA GLY A 319 2.84 -11.79 -21.66
C GLY A 319 3.08 -12.46 -23.01
N ILE A 320 4.35 -12.69 -23.40
CA ILE A 320 4.71 -13.35 -24.66
C ILE A 320 5.42 -14.66 -24.38
N ASN A 321 6.53 -14.62 -23.66
CA ASN A 321 7.27 -15.79 -23.27
C ASN A 321 7.89 -15.60 -21.88
N TYR A 322 7.82 -16.62 -21.05
CA TYR A 322 8.39 -16.57 -19.71
C TYR A 322 8.68 -17.98 -19.21
N PHE A 323 9.54 -18.05 -18.22
CA PHE A 323 9.96 -19.25 -17.53
C PHE A 323 9.93 -18.98 -16.02
N VAL A 324 9.28 -19.88 -15.28
CA VAL A 324 9.24 -19.85 -13.82
C VAL A 324 10.25 -20.85 -13.29
N ASP A 325 11.27 -20.34 -12.61
CA ASP A 325 12.40 -21.12 -12.14
C ASP A 325 12.14 -21.68 -10.74
N VAL A 326 11.46 -22.82 -10.67
CA VAL A 326 11.17 -23.49 -9.39
C VAL A 326 12.42 -24.08 -8.73
N CYS A 327 13.50 -24.32 -9.49
CA CYS A 327 14.74 -24.89 -8.97
C CYS A 327 15.52 -23.86 -8.13
N HIS A 328 15.54 -22.61 -8.56
CA HIS A 328 16.20 -21.52 -7.83
C HIS A 328 15.27 -20.77 -6.87
N MET A 329 14.10 -21.33 -6.56
CA MET A 329 13.30 -20.88 -5.41
C MET A 329 14.08 -21.10 -4.12
N VAL A 330 14.10 -20.08 -3.25
CA VAL A 330 14.80 -20.14 -1.96
C VAL A 330 13.88 -20.77 -0.91
N GLN A 331 14.40 -21.76 -0.19
CA GLN A 331 13.74 -22.42 0.94
C GLN A 331 14.47 -22.11 2.23
N LYS A 332 13.72 -21.73 3.26
CA LYS A 332 14.16 -21.73 4.65
C LYS A 332 14.01 -23.15 5.21
N TYR A 333 15.14 -23.81 5.45
CA TYR A 333 15.20 -25.18 5.91
C TYR A 333 15.85 -25.24 7.30
N GLU A 334 15.24 -25.96 8.24
CA GLU A 334 15.84 -26.15 9.57
C GLU A 334 16.86 -27.27 9.53
N VAL A 335 18.13 -26.93 9.76
CA VAL A 335 19.22 -27.89 9.85
C VAL A 335 19.51 -28.17 11.31
N TYR A 336 19.69 -29.44 11.65
CA TYR A 336 20.16 -29.84 12.96
C TYR A 336 21.69 -29.92 12.96
N LYS A 337 22.33 -29.09 13.79
CA LYS A 337 23.76 -29.17 14.04
C LYS A 337 24.00 -30.01 15.31
N PRO A 338 24.62 -31.19 15.20
CA PRO A 338 25.01 -31.95 16.38
C PRO A 338 26.17 -31.24 17.11
N ASN A 339 26.13 -31.30 18.44
CA ASN A 339 27.21 -30.84 19.32
C ASN A 339 28.18 -32.00 19.57
N ASN A 340 29.40 -31.74 20.07
CA ASN A 340 30.38 -32.79 20.37
C ASN A 340 29.84 -33.91 21.28
N ARG A 341 28.88 -33.59 22.15
CA ARG A 341 28.19 -34.58 23.01
C ARG A 341 27.44 -35.64 22.21
N ALA A 342 26.90 -35.32 21.03
CA ALA A 342 26.16 -36.27 20.19
C ALA A 342 26.98 -37.52 19.83
N MET A 343 28.31 -37.42 19.78
CA MET A 343 29.17 -38.56 19.45
C MET A 343 29.40 -39.54 20.60
N PHE A 344 29.23 -39.09 21.85
CA PHE A 344 29.57 -39.86 23.06
C PHE A 344 28.39 -40.02 24.03
N ALA A 345 27.20 -39.54 23.66
CA ALA A 345 26.09 -39.54 24.58
C ALA A 345 25.48 -40.94 24.76
N GLU A 346 25.11 -41.26 26.00
CA GLU A 346 24.39 -42.48 26.34
C GLU A 346 22.98 -42.46 25.71
N LYS A 347 22.44 -43.64 25.38
CA LYS A 347 21.16 -43.79 24.66
C LYS A 347 19.98 -43.13 25.37
N ASP A 348 20.04 -42.98 26.69
CA ASP A 348 18.94 -42.48 27.52
C ASP A 348 19.11 -41.00 27.93
N THR A 349 20.03 -40.29 27.28
CA THR A 349 20.26 -38.87 27.56
C THR A 349 19.05 -38.01 27.19
N THR A 350 18.59 -37.19 28.13
CA THR A 350 17.51 -36.20 27.89
C THR A 350 18.06 -34.83 27.48
N LEU A 351 19.38 -34.66 27.44
CA LEU A 351 20.02 -33.40 27.10
C LEU A 351 20.05 -33.19 25.58
N PRO A 352 19.82 -31.96 25.08
CA PRO A 352 19.89 -31.68 23.66
C PRO A 352 21.30 -31.93 23.12
N LEU A 353 21.38 -32.87 22.17
CA LEU A 353 22.61 -33.31 21.49
C LEU A 353 23.05 -32.37 20.36
N GLY A 354 22.37 -31.24 20.21
CA GLY A 354 22.51 -30.36 19.06
C GLY A 354 21.50 -29.24 19.13
N PHE A 355 21.60 -28.31 18.20
CA PHE A 355 20.64 -27.23 18.04
C PHE A 355 20.15 -27.18 16.60
N LYS A 356 18.88 -26.78 16.45
CA LYS A 356 18.31 -26.48 15.13
C LYS A 356 18.61 -25.03 14.79
N TYR A 357 18.97 -24.78 13.55
CA TYR A 357 19.15 -23.43 13.04
C TYR A 357 18.61 -23.34 11.60
N PRO A 358 18.03 -22.20 11.20
CA PRO A 358 17.52 -22.02 9.86
C PRO A 358 18.67 -21.75 8.87
N GLU A 359 18.66 -22.44 7.74
CA GLU A 359 19.50 -22.16 6.59
C GLU A 359 18.64 -21.83 5.36
N LEU A 360 19.17 -21.01 4.46
CA LEU A 360 18.57 -20.75 3.15
C LEU A 360 19.24 -21.64 2.10
N ARG A 361 18.45 -22.37 1.32
CA ARG A 361 18.95 -23.26 0.25
C ARG A 361 18.07 -23.16 -0.98
N TYR A 362 18.63 -23.42 -2.17
CA TYR A 362 17.85 -23.56 -3.39
C TYR A 362 17.05 -24.86 -3.39
N PHE A 363 15.84 -24.83 -3.93
CA PHE A 363 14.93 -25.99 -3.97
C PHE A 363 15.26 -27.02 -5.07
N CYS A 364 16.30 -26.77 -5.87
CA CYS A 364 16.71 -27.59 -7.01
C CYS A 364 16.82 -29.09 -6.69
N TYR A 365 17.29 -29.45 -5.49
CA TYR A 365 17.46 -30.84 -5.06
C TYR A 365 16.18 -31.70 -5.07
N LEU A 366 14.99 -31.09 -4.94
CA LEU A 366 13.69 -31.76 -5.05
C LEU A 366 12.92 -31.39 -6.32
N ALA A 367 13.17 -30.19 -6.86
CA ALA A 367 12.47 -29.69 -8.04
C ALA A 367 12.99 -30.25 -9.36
N HIS A 368 14.23 -30.75 -9.39
CA HIS A 368 14.85 -31.28 -10.61
C HIS A 368 13.97 -32.36 -11.27
N ASP A 369 13.81 -32.28 -12.59
CA ASP A 369 12.99 -33.16 -13.43
C ASP A 369 11.48 -33.19 -13.12
N LYS A 370 10.97 -32.31 -12.26
CA LYS A 370 9.54 -32.20 -11.98
C LYS A 370 8.91 -31.12 -12.84
N ASN A 371 7.76 -31.42 -13.43
CA ASN A 371 6.98 -30.44 -14.18
C ASN A 371 6.21 -29.54 -13.19
N PRO A 372 6.54 -28.24 -13.07
CA PRO A 372 5.84 -27.37 -12.15
C PRO A 372 4.40 -27.05 -12.59
N TYR A 373 4.08 -27.24 -13.89
CA TYR A 373 2.77 -26.95 -14.46
C TYR A 373 1.78 -28.13 -14.41
N GLU A 374 2.21 -29.31 -13.96
CA GLU A 374 1.35 -30.47 -13.88
C GLU A 374 0.19 -30.22 -12.89
N GLY A 375 -1.05 -30.36 -13.36
CA GLY A 375 -2.27 -30.06 -12.61
C GLY A 375 -2.61 -28.57 -12.51
N HIS A 376 -1.71 -27.67 -12.95
CA HIS A 376 -1.90 -26.22 -12.84
C HIS A 376 -3.03 -25.70 -13.75
N PHE A 377 -2.99 -26.08 -15.02
CA PHE A 377 -3.98 -25.64 -16.01
C PHE A 377 -5.36 -26.23 -15.74
N GLU A 378 -5.41 -27.49 -15.28
CA GLU A 378 -6.65 -28.16 -14.89
C GLU A 378 -7.31 -27.44 -13.72
N ARG A 379 -6.56 -27.16 -12.64
CA ARG A 379 -7.07 -26.37 -11.51
C ARG A 379 -7.66 -25.04 -12.00
N LYS A 380 -6.93 -24.29 -12.84
CA LYS A 380 -7.42 -23.00 -13.35
C LYS A 380 -8.71 -23.13 -14.14
N ALA A 381 -8.81 -24.14 -15.00
CA ALA A 381 -10.02 -24.40 -15.77
C ALA A 381 -11.20 -24.74 -14.84
N VAL A 382 -10.98 -25.59 -13.83
CA VAL A 382 -12.00 -25.96 -12.84
C VAL A 382 -12.45 -24.76 -12.01
N THR A 383 -11.51 -23.96 -11.50
CA THR A 383 -11.84 -22.74 -10.73
C THR A 383 -12.62 -21.74 -11.58
N TYR A 384 -12.22 -21.54 -12.83
CA TYR A 384 -12.94 -20.66 -13.74
C TYR A 384 -14.37 -21.16 -14.01
N TYR A 385 -14.53 -22.47 -14.22
CA TYR A 385 -15.85 -23.09 -14.40
C TYR A 385 -16.74 -22.94 -13.17
N GLN A 386 -16.20 -23.16 -11.97
CA GLN A 386 -16.96 -23.13 -10.71
C GLN A 386 -17.30 -21.72 -10.23
N VAL A 387 -16.37 -20.77 -10.38
CA VAL A 387 -16.48 -19.42 -9.80
C VAL A 387 -16.81 -18.35 -10.85
N GLY A 388 -16.64 -18.66 -12.14
CA GLY A 388 -16.87 -17.73 -13.25
C GLY A 388 -15.83 -16.61 -13.36
N ARG A 389 -14.71 -16.69 -12.64
CA ARG A 389 -13.61 -15.70 -12.68
C ARG A 389 -12.25 -16.35 -12.44
N THR A 390 -11.20 -15.65 -12.87
CA THR A 390 -9.81 -16.03 -12.61
C THR A 390 -9.38 -15.70 -11.17
N GLU A 391 -8.48 -16.50 -10.62
CA GLU A 391 -7.82 -16.20 -9.35
C GLU A 391 -6.91 -14.98 -9.52
N ASN A 392 -7.17 -13.93 -8.73
CA ASN A 392 -6.45 -12.65 -8.81
C ASN A 392 -5.54 -12.40 -7.60
N PHE A 393 -5.58 -13.29 -6.60
CA PHE A 393 -4.89 -13.09 -5.33
C PHE A 393 -3.37 -13.01 -5.49
N GLN A 394 -2.79 -13.81 -6.38
CA GLN A 394 -1.35 -13.85 -6.66
C GLN A 394 -0.87 -12.52 -7.25
N ILE A 395 -1.69 -11.89 -8.10
CA ILE A 395 -1.44 -10.58 -8.69
C ILE A 395 -1.48 -9.52 -7.58
N CYS A 396 -2.53 -9.51 -6.75
CA CYS A 396 -2.63 -8.59 -5.62
C CYS A 396 -1.43 -8.70 -4.68
N LYS A 397 -1.07 -9.92 -4.29
CA LYS A 397 0.08 -10.19 -3.42
C LYS A 397 1.37 -9.68 -4.04
N ALA A 398 1.62 -9.93 -5.32
CA ALA A 398 2.82 -9.45 -6.00
C ALA A 398 2.92 -7.91 -6.02
N ILE A 399 1.81 -7.20 -6.28
CA ILE A 399 1.79 -5.73 -6.24
C ILE A 399 2.05 -5.23 -4.82
N CYS A 400 1.36 -5.81 -3.82
CA CYS A 400 1.46 -5.38 -2.44
C CYS A 400 2.87 -5.60 -1.87
N GLU A 401 3.47 -6.77 -2.10
CA GLU A 401 4.84 -7.07 -1.66
C GLU A 401 5.87 -6.17 -2.33
N LEU A 402 5.72 -5.92 -3.64
CA LEU A 402 6.58 -4.96 -4.34
C LEU A 402 6.48 -3.56 -3.72
N LEU A 403 5.27 -3.06 -3.48
CA LEU A 403 5.07 -1.73 -2.91
C LEU A 403 5.55 -1.62 -1.46
N LYS A 404 5.37 -2.67 -0.65
CA LYS A 404 5.97 -2.76 0.69
C LYS A 404 7.48 -2.61 0.61
N LEU A 405 8.16 -3.41 -0.21
CA LEU A 405 9.61 -3.33 -0.36
C LEU A 405 10.07 -1.97 -0.91
N TRP A 406 9.36 -1.44 -1.91
CA TRP A 406 9.74 -0.17 -2.54
C TRP A 406 9.63 1.02 -1.59
N TYR A 407 8.78 0.94 -0.57
CA TYR A 407 8.55 2.00 0.41
C TYR A 407 8.89 1.65 1.86
N ALA A 408 9.52 0.50 2.10
CA ALA A 408 10.00 0.10 3.43
C ALA A 408 11.05 1.08 3.97
N ASP A 409 11.09 1.33 5.28
CA ASP A 409 12.07 2.25 5.87
C ASP A 409 13.51 1.73 5.72
N ASN A 410 13.67 0.41 5.87
CA ASN A 410 14.93 -0.29 5.70
C ASN A 410 14.84 -1.26 4.53
N ILE A 411 15.91 -1.34 3.74
CA ILE A 411 16.05 -2.31 2.65
C ILE A 411 16.89 -3.47 3.17
N GLY A 412 16.37 -4.69 3.05
CA GLY A 412 17.12 -5.91 3.32
C GLY A 412 17.72 -6.50 2.04
N ASP A 413 18.08 -7.77 2.11
CA ASP A 413 18.65 -8.53 1.00
C ASP A 413 17.54 -9.25 0.18
N GLU A 414 16.33 -8.66 0.12
CA GLU A 414 15.22 -9.28 -0.57
C GLU A 414 15.41 -9.28 -2.10
N ILE A 415 15.29 -10.47 -2.68
CA ILE A 415 15.35 -10.68 -4.12
C ILE A 415 13.92 -10.95 -4.61
N ILE A 416 13.46 -10.14 -5.55
CA ILE A 416 12.16 -10.32 -6.21
C ILE A 416 12.35 -10.39 -7.73
N SER A 417 11.33 -10.84 -8.46
CA SER A 417 11.38 -10.86 -9.93
C SER A 417 10.59 -9.70 -10.50
N LEU A 418 11.23 -8.88 -11.34
CA LEU A 418 10.60 -7.75 -12.02
C LEU A 418 11.08 -7.62 -13.46
N GLY A 419 10.19 -7.18 -14.34
CA GLY A 419 10.53 -6.67 -15.65
C GLY A 419 11.08 -5.26 -15.54
N ILE A 420 12.40 -5.13 -15.64
CA ILE A 420 13.13 -3.86 -15.61
C ILE A 420 14.03 -3.71 -16.84
N SER A 421 14.50 -2.49 -17.11
CA SER A 421 15.47 -2.25 -18.18
C SER A 421 16.79 -2.96 -17.84
N SER A 422 17.21 -3.90 -18.70
CA SER A 422 18.48 -4.60 -18.50
C SER A 422 19.67 -3.66 -18.63
N ASN A 423 20.68 -3.88 -17.80
CA ASN A 423 22.00 -3.24 -17.86
C ASN A 423 23.03 -4.06 -18.67
N GLY A 424 22.66 -5.23 -19.20
CA GLY A 424 23.56 -6.20 -19.84
C GLY A 424 23.75 -7.50 -19.06
N SER A 425 23.27 -7.56 -17.81
CA SER A 425 23.36 -8.76 -16.96
C SER A 425 22.71 -9.98 -17.61
N PHE A 426 23.23 -11.16 -17.28
CA PHE A 426 22.75 -12.46 -17.77
C PHE A 426 22.74 -12.61 -19.31
N GLY A 427 23.48 -11.77 -20.04
CA GLY A 427 23.46 -11.75 -21.51
C GLY A 427 22.22 -11.09 -22.11
N ILE A 428 21.38 -10.44 -21.29
CA ILE A 428 20.18 -9.73 -21.75
C ILE A 428 20.59 -8.36 -22.30
N PRO A 429 20.27 -8.00 -23.55
CA PRO A 429 20.71 -6.75 -24.16
C PRO A 429 20.34 -5.50 -23.36
N LYS A 430 21.29 -4.56 -23.23
CA LYS A 430 21.10 -3.31 -22.50
C LYS A 430 19.91 -2.52 -23.05
N GLY A 431 19.06 -2.03 -22.15
CA GLY A 431 17.87 -1.26 -22.48
C GLY A 431 16.62 -2.09 -22.79
N LEU A 432 16.75 -3.42 -22.94
CA LEU A 432 15.59 -4.31 -23.10
C LEU A 432 14.93 -4.54 -21.74
N VAL A 433 13.64 -4.26 -21.65
CA VAL A 433 12.84 -4.63 -20.48
C VAL A 433 12.60 -6.13 -20.51
N PHE A 434 13.07 -6.81 -19.47
CA PHE A 434 12.99 -8.26 -19.34
C PHE A 434 12.84 -8.62 -17.86
N SER A 435 12.00 -9.61 -17.57
CA SER A 435 11.82 -10.12 -16.22
C SER A 435 13.05 -10.88 -15.79
N GLN A 436 13.58 -10.51 -14.63
CA GLN A 436 14.76 -11.13 -14.04
C GLN A 436 14.77 -10.90 -12.51
N PRO A 437 15.59 -11.63 -11.76
CA PRO A 437 15.84 -11.39 -10.34
C PRO A 437 16.47 -10.01 -10.13
N VAL A 438 15.89 -9.25 -9.22
CA VAL A 438 16.30 -7.89 -8.89
C VAL A 438 16.32 -7.69 -7.39
N HIS A 439 17.13 -6.73 -6.95
CA HIS A 439 17.14 -6.22 -5.59
C HIS A 439 16.98 -4.69 -5.61
N LEU A 440 16.49 -4.13 -4.50
CA LEU A 440 16.35 -2.69 -4.36
C LEU A 440 17.66 -2.10 -3.83
N LYS A 441 18.06 -0.95 -4.37
CA LYS A 441 19.22 -0.19 -3.87
C LYS A 441 18.84 1.26 -3.64
N ILE A 442 19.23 1.80 -2.48
CA ILE A 442 19.18 3.24 -2.21
C ILE A 442 20.47 3.88 -2.73
N LEU A 443 20.31 4.89 -3.58
CA LEU A 443 21.38 5.75 -4.05
C LEU A 443 21.72 6.82 -3.01
N LYS A 444 22.86 7.50 -3.19
CA LYS A 444 23.34 8.55 -2.27
C LYS A 444 22.38 9.75 -2.15
N ASP A 445 21.56 9.98 -3.16
CA ASP A 445 20.53 11.02 -3.20
C ASP A 445 19.21 10.59 -2.52
N GLY A 446 19.16 9.39 -1.95
CA GLY A 446 17.96 8.81 -1.32
C GLY A 446 17.00 8.16 -2.31
N SER A 447 17.27 8.22 -3.62
CA SER A 447 16.42 7.59 -4.63
C SER A 447 16.57 6.06 -4.59
N ARG A 448 15.49 5.36 -4.91
CA ARG A 448 15.40 3.90 -4.84
C ARG A 448 15.34 3.32 -6.23
N ILE A 449 16.31 2.49 -6.59
CA ILE A 449 16.43 1.89 -7.92
C ILE A 449 16.42 0.36 -7.85
N TRP A 450 15.72 -0.27 -8.79
CA TRP A 450 15.77 -1.71 -8.99
C TRP A 450 16.96 -2.06 -9.88
N LEU A 451 17.81 -2.98 -9.41
CA LEU A 451 18.97 -3.46 -10.16
C LEU A 451 18.93 -4.99 -10.32
N PRO A 452 19.37 -5.53 -11.46
CA PRO A 452 19.55 -6.96 -11.60
C PRO A 452 20.53 -7.49 -10.55
N PHE A 453 20.15 -8.54 -9.85
CA PHE A 453 21.03 -9.18 -8.86
C PHE A 453 22.02 -10.11 -9.57
N THR A 454 23.20 -9.60 -9.93
CA THR A 454 24.15 -10.30 -10.83
C THR A 454 24.67 -11.63 -10.30
N ASP A 455 24.67 -11.80 -8.98
CA ASP A 455 25.16 -13.01 -8.32
C ASP A 455 24.11 -14.13 -8.32
N PHE A 456 22.91 -13.87 -8.85
CA PHE A 456 21.89 -14.89 -9.02
C PHE A 456 22.31 -15.93 -10.07
N PRO A 457 22.03 -17.23 -9.87
CA PRO A 457 22.30 -18.26 -10.87
C PRO A 457 21.48 -18.03 -12.17
N LEU A 458 22.02 -18.46 -13.30
CA LEU A 458 21.25 -18.52 -14.55
C LEU A 458 20.04 -19.45 -14.40
N PRO A 459 18.96 -19.22 -15.16
CA PRO A 459 17.75 -20.01 -14.98
C PRO A 459 17.99 -21.49 -15.24
N CYS A 460 17.31 -22.36 -14.48
CA CYS A 460 17.44 -23.82 -14.59
C CYS A 460 16.76 -24.38 -15.86
N ILE A 461 17.20 -23.93 -17.03
CA ILE A 461 16.79 -24.37 -18.37
C ILE A 461 18.01 -24.41 -19.29
N PRO A 462 17.94 -25.19 -20.39
CA PRO A 462 18.99 -25.14 -21.41
C PRO A 462 19.22 -23.72 -21.94
N LEU A 463 20.49 -23.33 -22.06
CA LEU A 463 20.89 -21.97 -22.47
C LEU A 463 20.29 -21.53 -23.81
N TYR A 464 20.10 -22.46 -24.76
CA TYR A 464 19.47 -22.13 -26.05
C TYR A 464 17.99 -21.72 -25.89
N ILE A 465 17.26 -22.31 -24.93
CA ILE A 465 15.87 -21.92 -24.64
C ILE A 465 15.86 -20.53 -24.01
N PHE A 466 16.76 -20.27 -23.06
CA PHE A 466 16.89 -18.96 -22.45
C PHE A 466 17.23 -17.87 -23.48
N ASN A 467 18.19 -18.15 -24.37
CA ASN A 467 18.53 -17.26 -25.47
C ASN A 467 17.36 -17.02 -26.42
N ASN A 468 16.53 -18.04 -26.69
CA ASN A 468 15.32 -17.87 -27.49
C ASN A 468 14.33 -16.90 -26.83
N LEU A 469 14.17 -16.94 -25.50
CA LEU A 469 13.32 -15.98 -24.78
C LEU A 469 13.77 -14.54 -25.04
N ILE A 470 15.09 -14.31 -24.94
CA ILE A 470 15.73 -13.02 -25.19
C ILE A 470 15.57 -12.60 -26.66
N LEU A 471 15.83 -13.49 -27.61
CA LEU A 471 15.76 -13.20 -29.05
C LEU A 471 14.35 -12.79 -29.48
N THR A 472 13.31 -13.47 -29.00
CA THR A 472 11.92 -13.07 -29.27
C THR A 472 11.66 -11.63 -28.82
N ALA A 473 12.10 -11.27 -27.60
CA ALA A 473 11.93 -9.93 -27.07
C ALA A 473 12.69 -8.87 -27.90
N VAL A 474 13.91 -9.20 -28.37
CA VAL A 474 14.70 -8.32 -29.23
C VAL A 474 14.02 -8.09 -30.58
N ILE A 475 13.51 -9.15 -31.22
CA ILE A 475 12.83 -9.07 -32.52
C ILE A 475 11.61 -8.17 -32.43
N LEU A 476 10.75 -8.39 -31.44
CA LEU A 476 9.53 -7.61 -31.26
C LEU A 476 9.83 -6.14 -30.93
N ASN A 477 10.83 -5.88 -30.09
CA ASN A 477 11.23 -4.52 -29.75
C ASN A 477 11.80 -3.77 -30.99
N LYS A 478 12.60 -4.44 -31.82
CA LYS A 478 13.09 -3.87 -33.08
C LYS A 478 11.94 -3.57 -34.06
N GLN A 479 11.00 -4.48 -34.21
CA GLN A 479 9.94 -4.36 -35.20
C GLN A 479 8.88 -3.30 -34.86
N PHE A 480 8.53 -3.17 -33.58
CA PHE A 480 7.38 -2.35 -33.17
C PHE A 480 7.74 -1.07 -32.40
N ILE A 481 8.97 -0.94 -31.88
CA ILE A 481 9.33 0.17 -30.99
C ILE A 481 10.49 1.00 -31.54
N LYS A 482 11.51 0.35 -32.14
CA LYS A 482 12.70 1.02 -32.69
C LYS A 482 12.64 1.22 -34.21
N GLY A 483 11.48 0.97 -34.83
CA GLY A 483 11.23 1.11 -36.26
C GLY A 483 11.00 2.54 -36.71
#